data_AF-A0A497QMX8-F1
#
_entry.id   AF-A0A497QMX8-F1
#
_cell.length_a   1.000
_cell.length_b   1.000
_cell.length_c   1.000
_cell.angle_alpha   90.00
_cell.angle_beta   90.00
_cell.angle_gamma   90.00
#
_symmetry.space_group_name_H-M   'P 1'
#
loop_
_entity.id
_entity.type
_entity.pdbx_description
1 polymer ?
#
loop_
_entity_poly.entity_id
_entity_poly.type
_entity_poly.pdbx_seq_one_letter_code
_entity_poly.pdbx_strand_id
1 'polypeptide(L)'
;MKYKYPKKITIGDTKFKIIYDYNDDSGASFSYPSDGQKAFIRFGMKNHKEHPEQFLNHLLHELKEIVQVEQSTRMWKRGADGYEFHYSHSEHTDLCCRLSSLLRKFIK
;
A
#
# COMPACT_ATOMS: atom_id res chain seq x y z
N MET A 1 -18.83 1.77 -7.10
CA MET A 1 -17.66 2.59 -6.73
C MET A 1 -16.80 2.81 -7.99
N LYS A 2 -16.28 4.01 -8.24
CA LYS A 2 -15.39 4.27 -9.39
C LYS A 2 -13.97 4.51 -8.90
N TYR A 3 -12.98 3.89 -9.54
CA TYR A 3 -11.57 4.08 -9.18
C TYR A 3 -10.91 5.18 -10.02
N LYS A 4 -9.91 5.81 -9.42
CA LYS A 4 -8.90 6.65 -10.05
C LYS A 4 -7.60 5.84 -10.09
N TYR A 5 -6.80 6.07 -11.12
CA TYR A 5 -5.52 5.40 -11.33
C TYR A 5 -4.37 6.41 -11.33
N PRO A 6 -4.04 7.02 -10.17
CA PRO A 6 -2.93 7.96 -10.09
C PRO A 6 -1.62 7.29 -10.52
N LYS A 7 -0.77 8.00 -11.27
CA LYS A 7 0.54 7.46 -11.70
C LYS A 7 1.60 7.51 -10.60
N LYS A 8 1.39 8.33 -9.57
CA LYS A 8 2.34 8.59 -8.48
C LYS A 8 1.57 8.94 -7.21
N ILE A 9 2.15 8.64 -6.05
CA ILE A 9 1.65 9.06 -4.76
C ILE A 9 2.83 9.39 -3.85
N THR A 10 2.67 10.42 -3.02
CA THR A 10 3.59 10.69 -1.91
C THR A 10 2.96 10.20 -0.62
N ILE A 11 3.72 9.40 0.11
CA ILE A 11 3.40 8.90 1.45
C ILE A 11 4.63 9.23 2.31
N GLY A 12 4.41 10.00 3.38
CA GLY A 12 5.48 10.65 4.14
C GLY A 12 6.41 11.44 3.23
N ASP A 13 7.70 11.17 3.30
CA ASP A 13 8.73 11.81 2.48
C ASP A 13 9.02 11.07 1.18
N THR A 14 8.41 9.89 0.97
CA THR A 14 8.70 9.04 -0.18
C THR A 14 7.69 9.23 -1.31
N LYS A 15 8.21 9.52 -2.50
CA LYS A 15 7.41 9.61 -3.73
C LYS A 15 7.43 8.28 -4.48
N PHE A 16 6.33 7.53 -4.37
CA PHE A 16 6.15 6.26 -5.05
C PHE A 16 5.63 6.45 -6.48
N LYS A 17 6.25 5.75 -7.44
CA LYS A 17 5.65 5.49 -8.75
C LYS A 17 4.61 4.38 -8.61
N ILE A 18 3.42 4.56 -9.18
CA ILE A 18 2.41 3.51 -9.18
C ILE A 18 2.47 2.74 -10.50
N ILE A 19 2.49 1.43 -10.39
CA ILE A 19 2.56 0.49 -11.50
C ILE A 19 1.28 -0.36 -11.45
N TYR A 20 0.55 -0.37 -12.57
CA TYR A 20 -0.65 -1.18 -12.76
C TYR A 20 -0.29 -2.30 -13.73
N ASP A 21 -0.12 -3.51 -13.22
CA ASP A 21 0.31 -4.66 -14.00
C ASP A 21 -0.89 -5.50 -14.44
N TYR A 22 -1.33 -5.31 -15.69
CA TYR A 22 -2.51 -5.98 -16.23
C TYR A 22 -2.26 -7.44 -16.64
N ASN A 23 -1.01 -7.90 -16.57
CA ASN A 23 -0.66 -9.29 -16.87
C ASN A 23 -0.52 -10.14 -15.60
N ASP A 24 -0.43 -9.48 -14.43
CA ASP A 24 -0.21 -10.11 -13.15
C ASP A 24 -1.49 -10.17 -12.30
N ASP A 25 -1.69 -11.34 -11.69
CA ASP A 25 -2.79 -11.66 -10.78
C ASP A 25 -2.31 -11.78 -9.32
N SER A 26 -1.00 -11.92 -9.12
CA SER A 26 -0.38 -12.52 -7.93
C SER A 26 -0.28 -11.63 -6.71
N GLY A 27 -0.80 -10.39 -6.77
CA GLY A 27 -0.97 -9.55 -5.60
C GLY A 27 -0.56 -8.10 -5.80
N ALA A 28 -0.02 -7.51 -4.74
CA ALA A 28 0.55 -6.18 -4.75
C ALA A 28 1.87 -6.19 -3.98
N SER A 29 2.70 -5.19 -4.26
CA SER A 29 3.97 -5.01 -3.57
C SER A 29 4.42 -3.57 -3.63
N PHE A 30 5.17 -3.13 -2.63
CA PHE A 30 5.88 -1.86 -2.66
C PHE A 30 7.37 -2.07 -2.40
N SER A 31 8.16 -1.12 -2.87
CA SER A 31 9.57 -1.00 -2.49
C SER A 31 9.92 0.45 -2.25
N TYR A 32 10.72 0.70 -1.22
CA TYR A 32 11.38 1.97 -0.99
C TYR A 32 12.56 2.14 -1.97
N PRO A 33 13.12 3.36 -2.12
CA PRO A 33 14.26 3.56 -2.99
C PRO A 33 15.46 2.73 -2.53
N SER A 34 16.07 1.95 -3.43
CA SER A 34 17.28 1.18 -3.18
C SER A 34 18.12 1.08 -4.46
N ASP A 35 19.44 1.17 -4.36
CA ASP A 35 20.41 0.89 -5.44
C ASP A 35 20.02 1.44 -6.82
N GLY A 36 19.78 2.76 -6.91
CA GLY A 36 19.42 3.43 -8.16
C GLY A 36 17.97 3.22 -8.63
N GLN A 37 17.19 2.39 -7.94
CA GLN A 37 15.77 2.20 -8.19
C GLN A 37 14.93 3.21 -7.42
N LYS A 38 13.91 3.74 -8.11
CA LYS A 38 12.93 4.65 -7.50
C LYS A 38 11.89 3.83 -6.73
N ALA A 39 11.39 4.40 -5.64
CA ALA A 39 10.26 3.81 -4.91
C ALA A 39 9.07 3.53 -5.83
N PHE A 40 8.43 2.39 -5.62
CA PHE A 40 7.24 2.01 -6.38
C PHE A 40 6.20 1.28 -5.53
N ILE A 41 4.95 1.33 -5.99
CA ILE A 41 3.87 0.46 -5.55
C ILE A 41 3.34 -0.20 -6.82
N ARG A 42 3.33 -1.53 -6.87
CA ARG A 42 2.82 -2.35 -7.96
C ARG A 42 1.50 -2.99 -7.52
N PHE A 43 0.49 -2.88 -8.36
CA PHE A 43 -0.78 -3.57 -8.21
C PHE A 43 -0.98 -4.52 -9.38
N GLY A 44 -1.18 -5.81 -9.10
CA GLY A 44 -1.71 -6.76 -10.07
C GLY A 44 -3.16 -6.40 -10.43
N MET A 45 -3.44 -6.33 -11.73
CA MET A 45 -4.68 -5.80 -12.30
C MET A 45 -5.33 -6.77 -13.29
N LYS A 46 -4.82 -7.98 -13.47
CA LYS A 46 -5.32 -8.93 -14.47
C LYS A 46 -6.85 -9.13 -14.41
N ASN A 47 -7.39 -9.35 -13.20
CA ASN A 47 -8.81 -9.65 -13.00
C ASN A 47 -9.62 -8.48 -12.41
N HIS A 48 -9.07 -7.26 -12.33
CA HIS A 48 -9.70 -6.15 -11.59
C HIS A 48 -11.08 -5.69 -12.11
N LYS A 49 -11.42 -6.03 -13.37
CA LYS A 49 -12.75 -5.72 -13.94
C LYS A 49 -13.81 -6.69 -13.49
N GLU A 50 -13.44 -7.96 -13.33
CA GLU A 50 -14.31 -9.04 -12.87
C GLU A 50 -14.41 -9.02 -11.34
N HIS A 51 -13.29 -8.71 -10.67
CA HIS A 51 -13.13 -8.67 -9.22
C HIS A 51 -12.61 -7.29 -8.74
N PRO A 52 -13.42 -6.22 -8.83
CA PRO A 52 -13.02 -4.88 -8.40
C PRO A 52 -12.68 -4.78 -6.90
N GLU A 53 -13.20 -5.68 -6.08
CA GLU A 53 -12.87 -5.83 -4.65
C GLU A 53 -11.44 -6.30 -4.43
N GLN A 54 -10.88 -7.11 -5.34
CA GLN A 54 -9.48 -7.56 -5.26
C GLN A 54 -8.54 -6.36 -5.34
N PHE A 55 -8.80 -5.43 -6.25
CA PHE A 55 -8.01 -4.20 -6.36
C PHE A 55 -8.12 -3.33 -5.10
N LEU A 56 -9.30 -3.24 -4.48
CA LEU A 56 -9.46 -2.53 -3.21
C LEU A 56 -8.65 -3.19 -2.10
N ASN A 57 -8.66 -4.52 -2.02
CA ASN A 57 -7.88 -5.27 -1.03
C ASN A 57 -6.38 -5.01 -1.21
N HIS A 58 -5.89 -5.05 -2.45
CA HIS A 58 -4.50 -4.71 -2.77
C HIS A 58 -4.15 -3.27 -2.38
N LEU A 59 -5.00 -2.29 -2.72
CA LEU A 59 -4.82 -0.90 -2.31
C LEU A 59 -4.74 -0.75 -0.80
N LEU A 60 -5.68 -1.36 -0.07
CA LEU A 60 -5.73 -1.29 1.39
C LEU A 60 -4.50 -1.92 2.02
N HIS A 61 -4.10 -3.10 1.54
CA HIS A 61 -2.94 -3.82 2.05
C HIS A 61 -1.67 -2.98 1.92
N GLU A 62 -1.28 -2.58 0.72
CA GLU A 62 -0.03 -1.85 0.49
C GLU A 62 0.00 -0.49 1.20
N LEU A 63 -1.08 0.29 1.10
CA LEU A 63 -1.11 1.62 1.71
C LEU A 63 -1.05 1.53 3.24
N LYS A 64 -1.72 0.54 3.84
CA LYS A 64 -1.66 0.29 5.28
C LYS A 64 -0.23 -0.08 5.69
N GLU A 65 0.39 -1.04 5.00
CA GLU A 65 1.75 -1.48 5.32
C GLU A 65 2.77 -0.33 5.23
N ILE A 66 2.70 0.51 4.19
CA ILE A 66 3.61 1.65 4.04
C ILE A 66 3.44 2.63 5.20
N VAL A 67 2.21 2.98 5.57
CA VAL A 67 1.94 3.88 6.70
C VAL A 67 2.49 3.28 8.01
N GLN A 68 2.34 1.98 8.21
CA GLN A 68 2.85 1.30 9.40
C GLN A 68 4.39 1.24 9.43
N VAL A 69 5.06 1.12 8.28
CA VAL A 69 6.51 1.28 8.19
C VAL A 69 6.91 2.69 8.64
N GLU A 70 6.21 3.73 8.17
CA GLU A 70 6.52 5.12 8.54
C GLU A 70 6.26 5.43 10.01
N GLN A 71 5.27 4.76 10.61
CA GLN A 71 5.01 4.85 12.05
C GLN A 71 6.01 4.02 12.89
N SER A 72 6.91 3.25 12.26
CA SER A 72 7.77 2.28 12.95
C SER A 72 7.00 1.23 13.77
N THR A 73 5.76 0.93 13.40
CA THR A 73 4.87 -0.02 14.08
C THR A 73 4.96 -1.45 13.53
N ARG A 74 5.75 -1.64 12.46
CA ARG A 74 6.05 -2.95 11.85
C ARG A 74 7.32 -3.53 12.47
N MET A 75 7.18 -4.60 13.25
CA MET A 75 8.31 -5.29 13.88
C MET A 75 8.53 -6.68 13.28
N TRP A 76 9.78 -7.09 13.13
CA TRP A 76 10.12 -8.45 12.71
C TRP A 76 9.88 -9.44 13.86
N LYS A 77 9.01 -10.42 13.66
CA LYS A 77 8.74 -11.46 14.65
C LYS A 77 9.76 -12.59 14.51
N ARG A 78 10.75 -12.60 15.42
CA ARG A 78 11.73 -13.68 15.47
C ARG A 78 11.02 -15.01 15.73
N GLY A 79 11.19 -15.98 14.84
CA GLY A 79 10.64 -17.33 14.94
C GLY A 79 9.34 -17.59 14.15
N ALA A 80 8.79 -16.60 13.45
CA ALA A 80 7.59 -16.76 12.61
C ALA A 80 7.80 -16.37 11.14
N ASP A 81 9.05 -16.07 10.73
CA ASP A 81 9.43 -15.57 9.39
C ASP A 81 8.46 -14.52 8.82
N GLY A 82 7.97 -13.64 9.69
CA GLY A 82 6.92 -12.70 9.36
C GLY A 82 7.00 -11.41 10.18
N TYR A 83 6.23 -10.42 9.75
CA TYR A 83 6.10 -9.13 10.43
C TYR A 83 4.86 -9.11 11.31
N GLU A 84 4.99 -8.53 12.50
CA GLU A 84 3.88 -8.27 13.41
C GLU A 84 3.73 -6.75 13.58
N PHE A 85 2.47 -6.29 13.61
CA PHE A 85 2.16 -4.88 13.71
C PHE A 85 1.68 -4.56 15.12
N HIS A 86 2.36 -3.62 15.77
CA HIS A 86 2.07 -3.21 17.14
C HIS A 86 1.78 -1.72 17.16
N TYR A 87 0.58 -1.34 17.58
CA TYR A 87 0.19 0.05 17.70
C TYR A 87 -0.71 0.27 18.91
N SER A 88 -0.48 1.37 19.60
CA SER A 88 -1.37 1.99 20.58
C SER A 88 -2.64 2.51 19.91
N HIS A 89 -3.62 2.91 20.73
CA HIS A 89 -4.85 3.52 20.21
C HIS A 89 -4.59 4.81 19.42
N SER A 90 -3.59 5.62 19.83
CA SER A 90 -3.17 6.81 19.09
C SER A 90 -2.59 6.48 17.73
N GLU A 91 -1.70 5.49 17.64
CA GLU A 91 -1.09 5.06 16.38
C GLU A 91 -2.12 4.41 15.43
N HIS A 92 -3.09 3.67 15.98
CA HIS A 92 -4.22 3.15 15.20
C HIS A 92 -5.06 4.28 14.60
N THR A 93 -5.36 5.30 15.41
CA THR A 93 -6.15 6.45 14.97
C THR A 93 -5.42 7.20 13.85
N ASP A 94 -4.13 7.45 14.02
CA ASP A 94 -3.29 8.05 12.98
C ASP A 94 -3.27 7.20 11.70
N LEU A 95 -3.11 5.87 11.82
CA LEU A 95 -3.15 4.93 10.69
C LEU A 95 -4.46 5.07 9.91
N CYS A 96 -5.60 5.03 10.59
CA CYS A 96 -6.91 5.18 9.96
C CYS A 96 -7.08 6.53 9.26
N CYS A 97 -6.66 7.62 9.89
CA CYS A 97 -6.71 8.96 9.31
C CYS A 97 -5.86 9.08 8.04
N ARG A 98 -4.61 8.61 8.09
CA ARG A 98 -3.68 8.65 6.97
C ARG A 98 -4.14 7.74 5.82
N LEU A 99 -4.55 6.52 6.13
CA LEU A 99 -5.08 5.57 5.15
C LEU A 99 -6.33 6.13 4.45
N SER A 100 -7.28 6.72 5.18
CA SER A 100 -8.47 7.36 4.60
C SER A 100 -8.09 8.46 3.61
N SER A 101 -7.13 9.31 3.97
CA SER A 101 -6.61 10.38 3.10
C SER A 101 -5.96 9.82 1.82
N LEU A 102 -5.17 8.74 1.94
CA LEU A 102 -4.55 8.08 0.80
C LEU A 102 -5.59 7.45 -0.14
N LEU A 103 -6.58 6.74 0.41
CA LEU A 103 -7.64 6.08 -0.36
C LEU A 103 -8.47 7.06 -1.20
N ARG A 104 -8.69 8.30 -0.71
CA ARG A 104 -9.38 9.35 -1.48
C ARG A 104 -8.68 9.72 -2.80
N LYS A 105 -7.38 9.41 -2.93
CA LYS A 105 -6.62 9.58 -4.18
C LYS A 105 -6.96 8.52 -5.23
N PHE A 106 -7.47 7.36 -4.81
CA PHE A 106 -7.83 6.21 -5.65
C PHE A 106 -9.33 6.02 -5.84
N ILE A 107 -10.16 6.66 -5.02
CA ILE A 107 -11.62 6.53 -5.09
C ILE A 107 -12.22 7.84 -5.63
N LYS A 108 -13.23 7.72 -6.50
CA LYS A 108 -14.04 8.82 -7.03
C LYS A 108 -15.43 8.80 -6.41
#